data_AF-A0A1G0Y7D3-F1
#
_entry.id   AF-A0A1G0Y7D3-F1
#
_cell.length_a   1.000
_cell.length_b   1.000
_cell.length_c   1.000
_cell.angle_alpha   90.00
_cell.angle_beta   90.00
_cell.angle_gamma   90.00
#
_symmetry.space_group_name_H-M   'P 1'
#
loop_
_entity.id
_entity.type
_entity.pdbx_description
1 polymer ?
#
loop_
_entity_poly.entity_id
_entity_poly.type
_entity_poly.pdbx_seq_one_letter_code
_entity_poly.pdbx_strand_id
1 'polypeptide(L)'
;MNNPTLYRVVSHLDEPRRYVSLTLDELLVVLLGLMLLVASNHKLLVGCLCFGLYGILKVLKRGHGPQYLLVLLYWHMPRCVTQLIVSHLPASCRRVWRA
;
A
#
# COMPACT_ATOMS: atom_id res chain seq x y z
N MET A 1 -18.05 -29.68 -29.20
CA MET A 1 -17.76 -29.95 -27.78
C MET A 1 -17.45 -28.61 -27.10
N ASN A 2 -18.49 -27.86 -26.70
CA ASN A 2 -18.32 -26.58 -26.00
C ASN A 2 -18.07 -26.87 -24.52
N ASN A 3 -16.85 -26.64 -24.03
CA ASN A 3 -16.51 -26.76 -22.61
C ASN A 3 -16.80 -25.41 -21.92
N PRO A 4 -17.89 -25.26 -21.15
CA PRO A 4 -18.24 -24.00 -20.47
C PRO A 4 -17.25 -23.64 -19.35
N THR A 5 -16.26 -24.50 -19.06
CA THR A 5 -15.25 -24.31 -18.02
C THR A 5 -14.10 -23.39 -18.43
N LEU A 6 -13.96 -23.04 -19.71
CA LEU A 6 -12.88 -22.14 -20.19
C LEU A 6 -13.07 -20.67 -19.79
N TYR A 7 -14.26 -20.28 -19.32
CA TYR A 7 -14.60 -18.89 -18.97
C TYR A 7 -14.89 -18.70 -17.47
N ARG A 8 -14.47 -19.63 -16.62
CA ARG A 8 -14.67 -19.47 -15.18
C ARG A 8 -13.57 -18.60 -14.59
N VAL A 9 -13.82 -17.29 -14.54
CA VAL A 9 -13.00 -16.36 -13.76
C VAL A 9 -13.07 -16.79 -12.30
N VAL A 10 -11.97 -17.32 -11.79
CA VAL A 10 -11.89 -17.83 -10.42
C VAL A 10 -11.84 -16.64 -9.48
N SER A 11 -12.95 -16.38 -8.80
CA SER A 11 -13.15 -15.28 -7.84
C SER A 11 -12.19 -15.30 -6.63
N HIS A 12 -11.37 -16.35 -6.49
CA HIS A 12 -10.41 -16.49 -5.40
C HIS A 12 -9.03 -15.87 -5.68
N LEU A 13 -8.79 -15.25 -6.85
CA LEU A 13 -7.59 -14.44 -7.08
C LEU A 13 -7.69 -13.02 -6.49
N ASP A 14 -8.89 -12.56 -6.16
CA ASP A 14 -9.14 -11.17 -5.73
C ASP A 14 -9.26 -10.98 -4.21
N GLU A 15 -9.11 -12.05 -3.42
CA GLU A 15 -9.21 -11.95 -1.96
C GLU A 15 -7.82 -11.91 -1.31
N PRO A 16 -7.27 -10.71 -1.03
CA PRO A 16 -6.00 -10.61 -0.35
C PRO A 16 -6.13 -11.16 1.08
N ARG A 17 -5.21 -12.06 1.46
CA ARG A 17 -5.10 -12.57 2.84
C ARG A 17 -4.98 -11.40 3.82
N ARG A 18 -6.05 -11.16 4.56
CA ARG A 18 -6.10 -10.25 5.72
C ARG A 18 -5.49 -10.94 6.93
N TYR A 19 -4.23 -10.66 7.22
CA TYR A 19 -3.69 -10.91 8.57
C TYR A 19 -3.90 -9.64 9.38
N VAL A 20 -4.84 -9.69 10.32
CA VAL A 20 -5.18 -8.61 11.27
C VAL A 20 -5.79 -7.40 10.53
N SER A 21 -6.77 -6.73 11.13
CA SER A 21 -7.53 -5.65 10.46
C SER A 21 -6.73 -4.39 10.11
N LEU A 22 -5.40 -4.42 10.28
CA LEU A 22 -4.48 -3.31 10.13
C LEU A 22 -3.17 -3.78 9.48
N THR A 23 -2.75 -3.11 8.41
CA THR A 23 -1.48 -3.39 7.72
C THR A 23 -0.30 -2.95 8.58
N LEU A 24 0.83 -3.68 8.55
CA LEU A 24 2.03 -3.34 9.35
C LEU A 24 2.48 -1.89 9.15
N ASP A 25 2.36 -1.34 7.94
CA ASP A 25 2.72 0.06 7.69
C ASP A 25 1.83 1.04 8.46
N GLU A 26 0.53 0.75 8.61
CA GLU A 26 -0.38 1.61 9.38
C GLU A 26 -0.01 1.62 10.86
N LEU A 27 0.39 0.47 11.41
CA LEU A 27 0.91 0.37 12.78
C LEU A 27 2.17 1.22 12.96
N LEU A 28 3.08 1.15 11.99
CA LEU A 28 4.37 1.86 12.02
C LEU A 28 4.16 3.38 11.97
N VAL A 29 3.24 3.86 11.13
CA VAL A 29 2.88 5.28 11.03
C VAL A 29 2.26 5.79 12.34
N VAL A 30 1.34 5.03 12.94
CA VAL A 30 0.73 5.39 14.22
C VAL A 30 1.78 5.43 15.32
N LEU A 31 2.67 4.43 15.39
CA LEU A 31 3.73 4.37 16.40
C LEU A 31 4.69 5.56 16.28
N LEU A 32 5.15 5.88 15.06
CA LEU A 32 6.01 7.03 14.80
C LEU A 32 5.32 8.36 15.16
N GLY A 33 4.05 8.51 14.80
CA GLY A 33 3.26 9.69 15.16
C GLY A 33 3.12 9.87 16.67
N LEU A 34 2.92 8.77 17.41
CA LEU A 34 2.81 8.78 18.87
C LEU A 34 4.14 9.16 19.52
N MET A 35 5.27 8.60 19.04
CA MET A 35 6.61 8.96 19.51
C MET A 35 6.90 10.45 19.27
N LEU A 36 6.54 10.98 18.09
CA LEU A 36 6.71 12.38 17.75
C LEU A 36 5.83 13.31 18.61
N LEU A 37 4.60 12.88 18.92
CA LEU A 37 3.68 13.60 19.80
C LEU A 37 4.19 13.69 21.23
N VAL A 38 4.82 12.62 21.74
CA VAL A 38 5.45 12.60 23.07
C VAL A 38 6.68 13.51 23.11
N ALA A 39 7.52 13.45 22.07
CA ALA A 39 8.75 14.25 21.99
C ALA A 39 8.50 15.76 21.78
N SER A 40 7.35 16.14 21.22
CA SER A 40 7.08 17.53 20.86
C SER A 40 6.40 18.33 21.96
N ASN A 41 6.82 19.59 22.11
CA ASN A 41 6.17 20.57 22.97
C ASN A 41 4.83 21.07 22.41
N HIS A 42 4.70 21.16 21.08
CA HIS A 42 3.47 21.61 20.41
C HIS A 42 2.54 20.45 20.07
N LYS A 43 1.89 19.89 21.09
CA LYS A 43 1.07 18.67 20.98
C LYS A 43 -0.11 18.81 20.02
N LEU A 44 -0.77 19.97 19.97
CA LEU A 44 -1.92 20.20 19.08
C LEU A 44 -1.53 20.14 17.60
N LEU A 45 -0.45 20.82 17.22
CA LEU A 45 0.02 20.85 15.83
C LEU A 45 0.45 19.46 15.36
N VAL A 46 1.21 18.75 16.20
CA VAL A 46 1.67 17.38 15.90
C VAL A 46 0.51 16.40 15.88
N GLY A 47 -0.46 16.53 16.78
CA GLY A 47 -1.67 15.73 16.80
C GLY A 47 -2.47 15.89 15.51
N CYS A 48 -2.72 17.13 15.06
CA CYS A 48 -3.39 17.41 13.78
C CYS A 48 -2.63 16.81 12.59
N LEU A 49 -1.30 16.93 12.56
CA LEU A 49 -0.46 16.34 11.51
C LEU A 49 -0.56 14.81 11.48
N CYS A 50 -0.47 14.15 12.64
CA CYS A 50 -0.57 12.70 12.75
C CYS A 50 -1.95 12.19 12.35
N PHE A 51 -3.03 12.85 12.80
CA PHE A 51 -4.39 12.50 12.41
C PHE A 51 -4.65 12.73 10.93
N GLY A 52 -4.14 13.83 10.35
CA GLY A 52 -4.22 14.11 8.92
C GLY A 52 -3.52 13.04 8.08
N LEU A 53 -2.27 12.72 8.44
CA LEU A 53 -1.50 11.66 7.76
C LEU A 53 -2.19 10.30 7.85
N TYR A 54 -2.65 9.91 9.05
CA TYR A 54 -3.37 8.66 9.25
C TYR A 54 -4.69 8.63 8.47
N GLY A 55 -5.45 9.73 8.46
CA GLY A 55 -6.71 9.86 7.71
C GLY A 55 -6.50 9.72 6.21
N ILE A 56 -5.50 10.39 5.65
CA ILE A 56 -5.10 10.25 4.23
C ILE A 56 -4.73 8.81 3.93
N LEU A 57 -3.92 8.17 4.79
CA LEU A 57 -3.53 6.77 4.63
C LEU A 57 -4.75 5.84 4.66
N LYS A 58 -5.70 6.06 5.56
CA LYS A 58 -6.92 5.26 5.67
C LYS A 58 -7.84 5.44 4.48
N VAL A 59 -7.99 6.66 3.97
CA VAL A 59 -8.78 6.93 2.76
C VAL A 59 -8.12 6.26 1.55
N LEU A 60 -6.81 6.40 1.41
CA LEU A 60 -6.04 5.84 0.31
C LEU A 60 -6.05 4.30 0.32
N LYS A 61 -5.94 3.68 1.50
CA LYS A 61 -6.04 2.22 1.67
C LYS A 61 -7.48 1.70 1.71
N ARG A 62 -8.50 2.56 1.75
CA ARG A 62 -9.91 2.12 1.83
C ARG A 62 -10.29 1.39 0.55
N GLY A 63 -10.65 0.12 0.66
CA GLY A 63 -11.10 -0.69 -0.49
C GLY A 63 -10.00 -1.31 -1.34
N HIS A 64 -8.73 -1.12 -1.00
CA HIS A 64 -7.62 -1.69 -1.75
C HIS A 64 -6.84 -2.74 -0.94
N GLY A 65 -6.18 -3.68 -1.63
CA GLY A 65 -5.40 -4.74 -1.01
C GLY A 65 -4.15 -4.24 -0.25
N PRO A 66 -3.51 -5.08 0.57
CA PRO A 66 -2.36 -4.71 1.40
C PRO A 66 -1.16 -4.19 0.58
N GLN A 67 -1.05 -4.63 -0.68
CA GLN A 67 0.01 -4.20 -1.60
C GLN A 67 -0.31 -2.93 -2.39
N TYR A 68 -1.49 -2.32 -2.18
CA TYR A 68 -1.92 -1.16 -2.97
C TYR A 68 -0.98 0.03 -2.85
N LEU A 69 -0.48 0.31 -1.65
CA LEU A 69 0.45 1.41 -1.44
C LEU A 69 1.76 1.16 -2.20
N LEU A 70 2.18 -0.11 -2.27
CA LEU A 70 3.35 -0.55 -3.02
C LEU A 70 3.13 -0.42 -4.54
N VAL A 71 1.93 -0.74 -5.03
CA VAL A 71 1.54 -0.54 -6.44
C VAL A 71 1.44 0.96 -6.79
N LEU A 72 0.89 1.77 -5.89
CA LEU A 72 0.78 3.22 -6.06
C LEU A 72 2.18 3.85 -6.09
N LEU A 73 3.04 3.44 -5.16
CA LEU A 73 4.43 3.85 -5.12
C LEU A 73 5.16 3.43 -6.40
N TYR A 74 4.93 2.21 -6.86
CA TYR A 74 5.50 1.71 -8.11
C TYR A 74 5.12 2.57 -9.32
N TRP A 75 3.90 3.12 -9.35
CA TRP A 75 3.43 3.99 -10.44
C TRP A 75 3.89 5.45 -10.31
N HIS A 76 3.95 5.99 -9.10
CA HIS A 76 4.16 7.42 -8.87
C HIS A 76 5.59 7.80 -8.47
N MET A 77 6.40 6.84 -7.99
CA MET A 77 7.77 7.14 -7.57
C MET A 77 8.83 6.95 -8.66
N PRO A 78 9.90 7.78 -8.63
CA PRO A 78 11.06 7.60 -9.47
C PRO A 78 11.79 6.29 -9.14
N ARG A 79 12.47 5.72 -10.15
CA ARG A 79 13.10 4.39 -10.12
C ARG A 79 14.03 4.15 -8.92
N CYS A 80 14.66 5.21 -8.41
CA CYS A 80 15.57 5.12 -7.28
C CYS A 80 14.91 4.55 -6.03
N VAL A 81 13.66 4.92 -5.74
CA VAL A 81 13.00 4.47 -4.50
C VAL A 81 12.34 3.10 -4.69
N THR A 82 11.83 2.82 -5.89
CA THR A 82 11.25 1.51 -6.20
C THR A 82 12.30 0.39 -6.22
N GLN A 83 13.54 0.68 -6.65
CA GLN A 83 14.65 -0.28 -6.56
C GLN A 83 15.11 -0.55 -5.11
N LEU A 84 15.00 0.42 -4.21
CA LEU A 84 15.34 0.23 -2.79
C LEU A 84 14.33 -0.68 -2.08
N ILE A 85 13.04 -0.54 -2.41
CA ILE A 85 11.96 -1.28 -1.75
C ILE A 85 11.75 -2.64 -2.42
N VAL A 86 11.94 -2.72 -3.75
CA VAL A 86 11.76 -3.96 -4.51
C VAL A 86 12.87 -4.10 -5.56
N SER A 87 14.04 -4.52 -5.09
CA SER A 87 15.22 -4.73 -5.92
C SER A 87 15.02 -5.72 -7.07
N HIS A 88 14.07 -6.66 -6.93
CA HIS A 88 13.78 -7.70 -7.91
C HIS A 88 12.68 -7.36 -8.94
N LEU A 89 12.00 -6.20 -8.84
CA LEU A 89 10.93 -5.86 -9.78
C LEU A 89 11.47 -5.20 -11.04
N PRO A 90 11.06 -5.64 -12.25
CA PRO A 90 11.46 -4.97 -13.49
C PRO A 90 10.91 -3.55 -13.53
N ALA A 91 11.70 -2.63 -14.09
CA ALA A 91 11.31 -1.23 -14.19
C ALA A 91 9.98 -1.05 -14.94
N SER A 92 9.13 -0.14 -14.44
CA SER A 92 7.79 0.15 -15.01
C SER A 92 7.81 0.42 -16.52
N CYS A 93 8.82 1.14 -17.01
CA CYS A 93 8.99 1.44 -18.44
C CYS A 93 9.32 0.20 -19.31
N ARG A 94 9.65 -0.94 -18.72
CA ARG A 94 10.03 -2.19 -19.40
C ARG A 94 8.95 -3.28 -19.28
N ARG A 95 7.69 -2.91 -19.00
CA ARG A 95 6.53 -3.81 -19.13
C ARG A 95 6.29 -4.16 -20.60
N VAL A 96 7.17 -4.98 -21.17
CA VAL A 96 6.98 -5.56 -22.48
C VAL A 96 6.13 -6.80 -22.26
N TRP A 97 4.90 -6.75 -22.76
CA TRP A 97 4.11 -7.94 -22.98
C TRP A 97 4.90 -8.81 -23.95
N ARG A 98 5.45 -9.94 -23.48
CA ARG A 98 5.86 -10.99 -24.41
C ARG A 98 4.57 -11.62 -24.92
N ALA A 99 4.27 -11.35 -26.19
CA ALA A 99 3.24 -12.03 -26.96
C ALA A 99 3.54 -13.53 -27.06
#